data_AF-Q56G90-F1
#
_entry.id   AF-Q56G90-F1
#
_cell.length_a   1.000
_cell.length_b   1.000
_cell.length_c   1.000
_cell.angle_alpha   90.00
_cell.angle_beta   90.00
_cell.angle_gamma   90.00
#
_symmetry.space_group_name_H-M   'P 1'
#
loop_
_entity.id
_entity.type
_entity.pdbx_description
1 polymer ?
#
loop_
_entity_poly.entity_id
_entity_poly.type
_entity_poly.pdbx_seq_one_letter_code
_entity_poly.pdbx_strand_id
1 'polypeptide(L)'
;IFLEARKFSYGTCVRPVVVYGGVSTGHQIREISRGCNVVCGTPGRLLDMIGRGKVGLTKLRYLVLDEADRMLDMGFEPDMRRLVGLPEMPSKENR
;
A
#
# COMPACT_ATOMS: atom_id res chain seq x y z
N ILE A 1 3.36 -12.07 1.02
CA ILE A 1 4.13 -10.88 0.56
C ILE A 1 4.95 -10.21 1.67
N PHE A 2 4.34 -9.59 2.71
CA PHE A 2 5.10 -8.79 3.70
C PHE A 2 6.27 -9.52 4.39
N LEU A 3 6.07 -10.77 4.84
CA LEU A 3 7.12 -11.55 5.49
C LEU A 3 8.31 -11.80 4.55
N GLU A 4 8.05 -12.06 3.27
CA GLU A 4 9.10 -12.22 2.27
C GLU A 4 9.82 -10.89 2.00
N ALA A 5 9.08 -9.78 1.85
CA ALA A 5 9.67 -8.46 1.70
C ALA A 5 10.62 -8.11 2.87
N ARG A 6 10.27 -8.50 4.10
CA ARG A 6 11.11 -8.31 5.29
C ARG A 6 12.38 -9.17 5.27
N LYS A 7 12.33 -10.39 4.74
CA LYS A 7 13.53 -11.23 4.56
C LYS A 7 14.47 -10.60 3.54
N PHE A 8 13.95 -10.19 2.39
CA PHE A 8 14.75 -9.59 1.32
C PHE A 8 15.29 -8.20 1.66
N SER A 9 14.62 -7.46 2.55
CA SER A 9 15.11 -6.16 3.01
C SER A 9 16.22 -6.27 4.06
N TYR A 10 16.56 -7.46 4.55
CA TYR A 10 17.59 -7.65 5.56
C TYR A 10 18.96 -7.14 5.06
N GLY A 11 19.63 -6.34 5.89
CA GLY A 11 20.90 -5.70 5.53
C GLY A 11 20.78 -4.49 4.59
N THR A 12 19.57 -4.01 4.30
CA THR A 12 19.31 -2.84 3.46
C THR A 12 18.66 -1.70 4.24
N CYS A 13 18.56 -0.51 3.63
CA CYS A 13 17.80 0.61 4.18
C CYS A 13 16.28 0.56 3.87
N VAL A 14 15.83 -0.50 3.17
CA VAL A 14 14.42 -0.64 2.78
C VAL A 14 13.59 -1.07 3.99
N ARG A 15 12.55 -0.30 4.29
CA ARG A 15 11.61 -0.61 5.36
C ARG A 15 10.24 -1.00 4.80
N PRO A 16 9.88 -2.30 4.81
CA PRO A 16 8.53 -2.74 4.48
C PRO A 16 7.58 -2.51 5.67
N VAL A 17 6.34 -2.11 5.37
CA VAL A 17 5.25 -1.92 6.33
C VAL A 17 4.00 -2.62 5.82
N VAL A 18 3.18 -3.13 6.72
CA VAL A 18 1.93 -3.83 6.39
C VAL A 18 0.72 -3.10 6.96
N VAL A 19 -0.34 -2.93 6.16
CA VAL A 19 -1.59 -2.27 6.54
C VAL A 19 -2.81 -3.11 6.14
N TYR A 20 -3.66 -3.43 7.11
CA TYR A 20 -4.88 -4.22 6.88
C TYR A 20 -5.95 -3.92 7.94
N GLY A 21 -7.19 -4.31 7.64
CA GLY A 21 -8.36 -4.20 8.53
C GLY A 21 -8.20 -4.96 9.85
N GLY A 22 -9.11 -4.74 10.81
CA GLY A 22 -9.15 -5.49 12.08
C GLY A 22 -8.08 -5.14 13.11
N VAL A 23 -7.14 -4.26 12.79
CA VAL A 23 -6.08 -3.78 13.69
C VAL A 23 -6.17 -2.27 13.88
N SER A 24 -5.75 -1.78 15.06
CA SER A 24 -5.69 -0.36 15.41
C SER A 24 -5.00 0.49 14.34
N THR A 25 -5.74 1.43 13.76
CA THR A 25 -5.25 2.40 12.78
C THR A 25 -4.08 3.21 13.34
N GLY A 26 -4.13 3.59 14.62
CA GLY A 26 -3.08 4.39 15.26
C GLY A 26 -1.73 3.65 15.34
N HIS A 27 -1.74 2.33 15.52
CA HIS A 27 -0.51 1.54 15.47
C HIS A 27 0.09 1.54 14.06
N GLN A 28 -0.72 1.29 13.03
CA GLN A 28 -0.26 1.29 11.63
C GLN A 28 0.25 2.66 11.19
N ILE A 29 -0.40 3.76 11.60
CA ILE A 29 0.09 5.12 11.32
C ILE A 29 1.47 5.32 11.93
N ARG A 30 1.70 4.94 13.20
CA ARG A 30 3.03 5.05 13.83
C ARG A 30 4.08 4.24 13.08
N GLU A 31 3.72 3.05 12.60
CA GLU A 31 4.62 2.23 11.79
C GLU A 31 4.96 2.91 10.46
N ILE A 32 4.01 3.52 9.77
CA ILE A 32 4.27 4.29 8.54
C ILE A 32 5.17 5.50 8.84
N SER A 33 4.90 6.24 9.93
CA SER A 33 5.66 7.43 10.30
C SER A 33 7.14 7.18 10.65
N ARG A 34 7.52 5.94 10.97
CA ARG A 34 8.92 5.53 11.15
C ARG A 34 9.69 5.41 9.83
N GLY A 35 9.04 5.63 8.70
CA GLY A 35 9.59 5.45 7.35
C GLY A 35 9.00 4.21 6.69
N CYS A 36 8.69 4.33 5.40
CA CYS A 36 8.11 3.24 4.64
C CYS A 36 8.53 3.33 3.17
N ASN A 37 9.24 2.31 2.68
CA ASN A 37 9.63 2.21 1.28
C ASN A 37 8.71 1.26 0.51
N VAL A 38 8.14 0.26 1.19
CA VAL A 38 7.23 -0.73 0.61
C VAL A 38 6.02 -0.87 1.53
N VAL A 39 4.83 -0.56 1.02
CA VAL A 39 3.57 -0.80 1.75
C VAL A 39 2.92 -2.05 1.15
N CYS A 40 2.64 -3.04 1.99
CA CYS A 40 1.78 -4.17 1.65
C CYS A 40 0.45 -4.02 2.37
N GLY A 41 -0.68 -4.24 1.70
CA GLY A 41 -1.94 -4.13 2.41
C GLY A 41 -3.19 -4.37 1.59
N THR A 42 -4.32 -4.38 2.29
CA THR A 42 -5.65 -4.50 1.69
C THR A 42 -6.12 -3.15 1.12
N PRO A 43 -6.80 -3.11 -0.05
CA PRO A 43 -7.18 -1.87 -0.72
C PRO A 43 -7.88 -0.84 0.17
N GLY A 44 -8.92 -1.25 0.91
CA GLY A 44 -9.68 -0.33 1.77
C GLY A 44 -8.84 0.34 2.86
N ARG A 45 -7.93 -0.39 3.51
CA ARG A 45 -7.02 0.19 4.53
C ARG A 45 -5.97 1.10 3.90
N LEU A 46 -5.46 0.76 2.71
CA LEU A 46 -4.51 1.59 1.99
C LEU A 46 -5.14 2.94 1.61
N LEU A 47 -6.38 2.91 1.08
CA LEU A 47 -7.13 4.12 0.76
C LEU A 47 -7.41 5.00 1.99
N ASP A 48 -7.72 4.40 3.16
CA ASP A 48 -7.89 5.15 4.42
C ASP A 48 -6.59 5.88 4.81
N MET A 49 -5.43 5.22 4.68
CA MET A 49 -4.13 5.84 4.99
C MET A 49 -3.76 6.97 4.02
N ILE A 50 -4.10 6.81 2.74
CA ILE A 50 -3.90 7.84 1.71
C ILE A 50 -4.85 9.03 1.96
N GLY A 51 -6.14 8.77 2.20
CA GLY A 51 -7.13 9.80 2.48
C GLY A 51 -6.84 10.62 3.74
N ARG A 52 -6.11 10.04 4.70
CA ARG A 52 -5.61 10.75 5.91
C ARG A 52 -4.29 11.50 5.68
N GLY A 53 -3.73 11.47 4.47
CA GLY A 53 -2.43 12.07 4.15
C GLY A 53 -1.25 11.41 4.86
N LYS A 54 -1.36 10.13 5.24
CA LYS A 54 -0.27 9.38 5.90
C LYS A 54 0.59 8.60 4.91
N VAL A 55 0.04 8.30 3.74
CA VAL A 55 0.75 7.69 2.61
C VAL A 55 0.51 8.58 1.39
N GLY A 56 1.59 9.06 0.76
CA GLY A 56 1.52 9.77 -0.52
C GLY A 56 1.96 8.87 -1.66
N LEU A 57 1.41 9.07 -2.85
CA LEU A 57 1.71 8.24 -4.04
C LEU A 57 2.66 8.92 -5.03
N THR A 58 3.03 10.18 -4.80
CA THR A 58 3.81 11.01 -5.73
C THR A 58 5.17 10.41 -6.13
N LYS A 59 5.77 9.56 -5.28
CA LYS A 59 7.05 8.89 -5.53
C LYS A 59 6.89 7.38 -5.78
N LEU A 60 5.67 6.90 -6.02
CA LEU A 60 5.40 5.48 -6.23
C LEU A 60 5.93 5.05 -7.59
N ARG A 61 6.92 4.14 -7.60
CA ARG A 61 7.43 3.50 -8.82
C ARG A 61 6.83 2.11 -9.05
N TYR A 62 6.48 1.39 -8.00
CA TYR A 62 6.00 0.02 -8.15
C TYR A 62 4.61 -0.11 -7.55
N LEU A 63 3.66 -0.52 -8.39
CA LEU A 63 2.33 -0.95 -7.98
C LEU A 63 2.15 -2.41 -8.38
N VAL A 64 1.92 -3.26 -7.39
CA VAL A 64 1.67 -4.70 -7.59
C VAL A 64 0.28 -5.01 -7.06
N LEU A 65 -0.53 -5.68 -7.88
CA LEU A 65 -1.84 -6.21 -7.52
C LEU A 65 -1.72 -7.73 -7.52
N ASP A 66 -1.74 -8.33 -6.34
CA ASP A 66 -1.64 -9.79 -6.17
C ASP A 66 -3.05 -10.39 -6.06
N GLU A 67 -3.30 -11.51 -6.75
CA GLU A 67 -4.63 -12.16 -6.81
C GLU A 67 -5.76 -11.16 -7.19
N ALA A 68 -5.55 -10.43 -8.29
CA ALA A 68 -6.44 -9.33 -8.70
C ALA A 68 -7.86 -9.79 -9.01
N ASP A 69 -8.04 -10.98 -9.58
CA ASP A 69 -9.32 -11.65 -9.78
C ASP A 69 -10.06 -11.89 -8.46
N ARG A 70 -9.40 -12.44 -7.45
CA ARG A 70 -10.00 -12.61 -6.11
C ARG A 70 -10.39 -11.28 -5.49
N MET A 71 -9.59 -10.23 -5.70
CA MET A 71 -9.95 -8.89 -5.22
C MET A 71 -11.24 -8.39 -5.87
N LEU A 72 -11.48 -8.69 -7.15
CA LEU A 72 -12.74 -8.37 -7.82
C LEU A 72 -13.90 -9.17 -7.23
N ASP A 73 -13.73 -10.48 -7.00
CA ASP A 73 -14.75 -11.35 -6.40
C ASP A 73 -15.15 -10.92 -4.98
N MET A 74 -14.19 -10.39 -4.22
CA MET A 74 -14.42 -9.82 -2.89
C MET A 74 -15.08 -8.44 -2.91
N GLY A 75 -15.34 -7.88 -4.11
CA GLY A 75 -15.96 -6.57 -4.27
C GLY A 75 -15.01 -5.38 -4.09
N PHE A 76 -13.69 -5.59 -4.15
CA PHE A 76 -12.70 -4.50 -4.04
C PHE A 76 -12.49 -3.72 -5.35
N GLU A 77 -13.22 -4.05 -6.42
CA GLU A 77 -13.12 -3.33 -7.69
C GLU A 77 -13.22 -1.79 -7.54
N PRO A 78 -14.22 -1.23 -6.83
CA PRO A 78 -14.35 0.22 -6.70
C PRO A 78 -13.15 0.86 -5.99
N ASP A 79 -12.63 0.18 -4.96
CA ASP A 79 -11.46 0.64 -4.20
C ASP A 79 -10.20 0.60 -5.08
N MET A 80 -10.00 -0.45 -5.87
CA MET A 80 -8.86 -0.54 -6.79
C MET A 80 -8.94 0.52 -7.89
N ARG A 81 -10.11 0.72 -8.49
CA ARG A 81 -10.32 1.77 -9.50
C ARG A 81 -10.06 3.15 -8.92
N ARG A 82 -10.53 3.41 -7.69
CA ARG A 82 -10.26 4.65 -6.98
C ARG A 82 -8.76 4.85 -6.74
N LEU A 83 -8.05 3.82 -6.25
CA LEU A 83 -6.62 3.88 -5.97
C LEU A 83 -5.81 4.26 -7.23
N VAL A 84 -6.08 3.58 -8.35
CA VAL A 84 -5.37 3.83 -9.62
C VAL A 84 -5.78 5.16 -10.25
N GLY A 85 -7.00 5.64 -9.98
CA GLY A 85 -7.52 6.93 -10.45
C GLY A 85 -7.14 8.13 -9.58
N LEU A 86 -6.34 7.95 -8.51
CA LEU A 86 -5.93 9.07 -7.67
C LEU A 86 -5.02 10.05 -8.44
N PRO A 87 -5.19 11.38 -8.29
CA PRO A 87 -4.36 12.36 -9.00
C PRO A 87 -2.86 12.25 -8.74
N GLU A 88 -2.47 11.78 -7.55
CA GLU A 88 -1.06 11.59 -7.19
C GLU A 88 -0.42 10.33 -7.78
N MET A 89 -1.23 9.42 -8.33
CA MET A 89 -0.77 8.16 -8.92
C MET A 89 0.02 8.48 -10.20
N PRO A 90 1.31 8.14 -10.30
CA PRO A 90 2.05 8.36 -11.55
C PRO A 90 1.47 7.53 -12.69
N SER A 91 1.63 8.03 -13.92
CA SER A 91 1.21 7.32 -15.12
C SER A 91 1.93 5.98 -15.23
N LYS A 92 1.41 5.05 -16.05
CA LYS A 92 1.98 3.71 -16.18
C LYS A 92 3.43 3.73 -16.68
N GLU A 93 3.80 4.75 -17.43
CA GLU A 93 5.13 4.96 -18.00
C GLU A 93 6.12 5.57 -17.00
N ASN A 94 5.59 6.21 -15.93
CA ASN A 94 6.36 6.94 -14.93
C ASN A 94 6.37 6.27 -13.55
N ARG A 95 5.73 5.10 -13.43
CA ARG A 95 5.84 4.22 -12.27
C ARG A 95 6.74 3.05 -12.62
#